data_AF-A0A918YS87-F1
#
_entry.id   AF-A0A918YS87-F1
#
_cell.length_a   1.000
_cell.length_b   1.000
_cell.length_c   1.000
_cell.angle_alpha   90.00
_cell.angle_beta   90.00
_cell.angle_gamma   90.00
#
_symmetry.space_group_name_H-M   'P 1'
#
loop_
_entity.id
_entity.type
_entity.pdbx_description
1 polymer ?
#
loop_
_entity_poly.entity_id
_entity_poly.type
_entity_poly.pdbx_seq_one_letter_code
_entity_poly.pdbx_strand_id
1 'polypeptide(L)'
;MVGDVVPQAPEVVHGLVVVIGSAVEHAGWLAGAAGAALITWTASAAWWRRRAVRELGRRARFELVPAVTFDPQLGDIGQAAARLDGARAAASGVPRRAAAVRIRVWAGPERQLHYGWEGPQQAASLLRMPSYRQVDVRPADTARETSARVRFEGVSPQAGGW
;
A
#
# COMPACT_ATOMS: atom_id res chain seq x y z
N MET A 1 45.01 -50.43 -29.94
CA MET A 1 43.85 -50.43 -30.86
C MET A 1 42.87 -49.39 -30.35
N VAL A 2 43.07 -48.12 -30.76
CA VAL A 2 42.15 -47.02 -30.47
C VAL A 2 41.46 -46.76 -31.79
N GLY A 3 40.24 -47.25 -31.94
CA GLY A 3 39.42 -46.96 -33.11
C GLY A 3 38.88 -45.56 -32.96
N ASP A 4 39.38 -44.64 -33.78
CA ASP A 4 38.79 -43.32 -33.96
C ASP A 4 37.35 -43.51 -34.48
N VAL A 5 36.39 -43.44 -33.57
CA VAL A 5 34.97 -43.27 -33.91
C VAL A 5 34.82 -41.82 -34.31
N VAL A 6 35.21 -41.49 -35.55
CA VAL A 6 34.81 -40.23 -36.18
C VAL A 6 33.34 -40.40 -36.53
N PRO A 7 32.39 -39.73 -35.82
CA PRO A 7 30.99 -39.81 -36.17
C PRO A 7 30.82 -39.29 -37.60
N GLN A 8 30.09 -40.03 -38.43
CA GLN A 8 29.89 -39.64 -39.81
C GLN A 8 29.17 -38.28 -39.84
N ALA A 9 29.76 -37.31 -40.56
CA ALA A 9 29.23 -35.96 -40.74
C ALA A 9 27.69 -35.85 -40.93
N PRO A 10 27.00 -36.74 -41.67
CA PRO A 10 25.53 -36.69 -41.77
C PRO A 10 24.79 -36.84 -40.44
N GLU A 11 25.26 -37.64 -39.47
CA GLU A 11 24.56 -37.83 -38.19
C GLU A 11 24.66 -36.60 -37.29
N VAL A 12 25.80 -35.92 -37.29
CA VAL A 12 26.01 -34.67 -36.52
C VAL A 12 25.14 -33.55 -37.09
N VAL A 13 25.06 -33.43 -38.42
CA VAL A 13 24.21 -32.45 -39.10
C VAL A 13 22.73 -32.75 -38.85
N HIS A 14 22.32 -34.01 -38.90
CA HIS A 14 20.93 -34.41 -38.64
C HIS A 14 20.52 -34.16 -37.19
N GLY A 15 21.37 -34.50 -36.22
CA GLY A 15 21.16 -34.21 -34.80
C GLY A 15 21.05 -32.71 -34.51
N LEU A 16 21.91 -31.89 -35.13
CA LEU A 16 21.87 -30.44 -34.98
C LEU A 16 20.58 -29.84 -35.58
N VAL A 17 20.13 -30.32 -36.74
CA VAL A 17 18.88 -29.88 -37.38
C VAL A 17 17.65 -30.25 -36.55
N VAL A 18 17.62 -31.44 -35.95
CA VAL A 18 16.52 -31.87 -35.06
C VAL A 18 16.47 -31.03 -33.78
N VAL A 19 17.62 -30.73 -33.18
CA VAL A 19 17.69 -29.88 -31.97
C VAL A 19 17.28 -28.44 -32.29
N ILE A 20 17.72 -27.88 -33.42
CA ILE A 20 17.35 -26.52 -33.85
C ILE A 20 15.84 -26.47 -34.22
N GLY A 21 15.32 -27.47 -34.92
CA GLY A 21 13.90 -27.57 -35.25
C GLY A 21 13.02 -27.64 -34.00
N SER A 22 13.39 -28.51 -33.04
CA SER A 22 12.73 -28.61 -31.74
C SER A 22 12.82 -27.30 -30.95
N ALA A 23 13.97 -26.63 -30.94
CA ALA A 23 14.14 -25.35 -30.25
C ALA A 23 13.27 -24.25 -30.85
N VAL A 24 13.15 -24.18 -32.18
CA VAL A 24 12.29 -23.22 -32.89
C VAL A 24 10.80 -23.52 -32.65
N GLU A 25 10.42 -24.81 -32.63
CA GLU A 25 9.06 -25.25 -32.36
C GLU A 25 8.61 -24.91 -30.93
N HIS A 26 9.51 -25.05 -29.94
CA HIS A 26 9.23 -24.68 -28.55
C HIS A 26 9.45 -23.20 -28.27
N ALA A 27 10.21 -22.46 -29.09
CA ALA A 27 10.46 -21.03 -28.91
C ALA A 27 9.17 -20.21 -28.95
N GLY A 28 8.23 -20.56 -29.84
CA GLY A 28 6.93 -19.90 -29.91
C GLY A 28 6.10 -20.10 -28.63
N TRP A 29 6.09 -21.31 -28.09
CA TRP A 29 5.40 -21.62 -26.84
C TRP A 29 6.05 -20.95 -25.63
N LEU A 30 7.39 -20.95 -25.55
CA LEU A 30 8.14 -20.27 -24.49
C LEU A 30 7.94 -18.76 -24.55
N ALA A 31 7.98 -18.15 -25.74
CA ALA A 31 7.69 -16.73 -25.92
C ALA A 31 6.25 -16.40 -25.52
N GLY A 32 5.29 -17.25 -25.91
CA GLY A 32 3.88 -17.13 -25.53
C GLY A 32 3.69 -17.23 -24.00
N ALA A 33 4.32 -18.20 -23.36
CA ALA A 33 4.26 -18.40 -21.91
C ALA A 33 4.90 -17.22 -21.16
N ALA A 34 6.06 -16.74 -21.61
CA ALA A 34 6.70 -15.56 -21.04
C ALA A 34 5.84 -14.29 -21.21
N GLY A 35 5.23 -14.10 -22.38
CA GLY A 35 4.29 -13.02 -22.64
C GLY A 35 3.06 -13.09 -21.72
N ALA A 36 2.44 -14.27 -21.60
CA ALA A 36 1.31 -14.49 -20.71
C ALA A 36 1.67 -14.23 -19.23
N ALA A 37 2.85 -14.68 -18.79
CA ALA A 37 3.36 -14.42 -17.45
C ALA A 37 3.57 -12.91 -17.20
N LEU A 38 4.14 -12.19 -18.17
CA LEU A 38 4.35 -10.75 -18.08
C LEU A 38 3.02 -9.98 -18.04
N ILE A 39 2.04 -10.37 -18.86
CA ILE A 39 0.71 -9.78 -18.86
C ILE A 39 0.03 -10.02 -17.50
N THR A 40 0.08 -11.24 -17.00
CA THR A 40 -0.52 -11.60 -15.71
C THR A 40 0.13 -10.83 -14.56
N TRP A 41 1.46 -10.70 -14.59
CA TRP A 41 2.22 -9.96 -13.59
C TRP A 41 1.92 -8.46 -13.63
N THR A 42 1.94 -7.84 -14.81
CA THR A 42 1.64 -6.40 -14.97
C THR A 42 0.18 -6.08 -14.60
N ALA A 43 -0.78 -6.92 -15.00
CA ALA A 43 -2.18 -6.79 -14.62
C ALA A 43 -2.37 -6.90 -13.10
N SER A 44 -1.73 -7.89 -12.48
CA SER A 44 -1.74 -8.07 -11.02
C SER A 44 -1.13 -6.86 -10.31
N ALA A 45 0.05 -6.40 -10.74
CA ALA A 45 0.71 -5.23 -10.16
C ALA A 45 -0.14 -3.96 -10.30
N ALA A 46 -0.77 -3.75 -11.45
CA ALA A 46 -1.68 -2.63 -11.67
C ALA A 46 -2.92 -2.71 -10.78
N TRP A 47 -3.50 -3.91 -10.61
CA TRP A 47 -4.62 -4.14 -9.71
C TRP A 47 -4.26 -3.85 -8.25
N TRP A 48 -3.12 -4.32 -7.77
CA TRP A 48 -2.61 -4.03 -6.43
C TRP A 48 -2.39 -2.53 -6.20
N ARG A 49 -1.81 -1.82 -7.19
CA ARG A 49 -1.63 -0.36 -7.13
C ARG A 49 -2.97 0.37 -7.07
N ARG A 50 -3.93 0.00 -7.93
CA ARG A 50 -5.28 0.59 -7.93
C ARG A 50 -6.00 0.34 -6.61
N ARG A 51 -5.86 -0.86 -6.04
CA ARG A 51 -6.40 -1.19 -4.71
C ARG A 51 -5.78 -0.29 -3.64
N ALA A 52 -4.45 -0.14 -3.62
CA ALA A 52 -3.78 0.74 -2.66
C ALA A 52 -4.27 2.19 -2.74
N VAL A 53 -4.44 2.74 -3.96
CA VAL A 53 -4.96 4.10 -4.14
C VAL A 53 -6.41 4.22 -3.67
N ARG A 54 -7.27 3.22 -3.96
CA ARG A 54 -8.66 3.20 -3.49
C ARG A 54 -8.74 3.15 -1.96
N GLU A 55 -7.92 2.31 -1.32
CA GLU A 55 -7.88 2.21 0.14
C GLU A 55 -7.35 3.48 0.79
N LEU A 56 -6.38 4.17 0.16
CA LEU A 56 -5.94 5.49 0.62
C LEU A 56 -7.06 6.54 0.55
N GLY A 57 -7.92 6.48 -0.47
CA GLY A 57 -9.07 7.37 -0.62
C GLY A 57 -10.22 7.10 0.36
N ARG A 58 -10.29 5.89 0.94
CA ARG A 58 -11.35 5.46 1.87
C ARG A 58 -10.98 5.59 3.35
N ARG A 59 -9.90 6.30 3.67
CA ARG A 59 -9.47 6.48 5.06
C ARG A 59 -10.56 7.18 5.88
N ALA A 60 -10.89 6.60 7.03
CA ALA A 60 -11.78 7.19 7.99
C ALA A 60 -11.02 8.24 8.81
N ARG A 61 -11.66 9.37 9.07
CA ARG A 61 -11.08 10.51 9.78
C ARG A 61 -11.97 10.88 10.96
N PHE A 62 -11.34 11.06 12.10
CA PHE A 62 -12.00 11.41 13.34
C PHE A 62 -11.27 12.56 14.01
N GLU A 63 -12.02 13.52 14.52
CA GLU A 63 -11.54 14.62 15.33
C GLU A 63 -11.70 14.26 16.81
N LEU A 64 -10.67 14.54 17.58
CA LEU A 64 -10.62 14.35 19.03
C LEU A 64 -10.87 15.70 19.67
N VAL A 65 -11.98 15.82 20.39
CA VAL A 65 -12.36 17.03 21.12
C VAL A 65 -12.10 16.79 22.60
N PRO A 66 -10.98 17.30 23.14
CA PRO A 66 -10.71 17.19 24.57
C PRO A 66 -11.68 18.07 25.37
N ALA A 67 -12.08 17.60 26.54
CA ALA A 67 -12.74 18.42 27.53
C ALA A 67 -11.78 19.49 28.07
N VAL A 68 -12.33 20.60 28.59
CA VAL A 68 -11.55 21.71 29.17
C VAL A 68 -10.68 21.24 30.35
N THR A 69 -11.10 20.19 31.04
CA THR A 69 -10.42 19.58 32.19
C THR A 69 -9.60 18.35 31.83
N PHE A 70 -9.21 18.20 30.57
CA PHE A 70 -8.46 17.03 30.10
C PHE A 70 -7.13 16.87 30.83
N ASP A 71 -7.02 15.81 31.62
CA ASP A 71 -5.80 15.40 32.31
C ASP A 71 -5.61 13.88 32.19
N PRO A 72 -4.85 13.40 31.17
CA PRO A 72 -4.73 11.98 30.90
C PRO A 72 -3.87 11.28 31.95
N GLN A 73 -4.40 10.23 32.57
CA GLN A 73 -3.59 9.38 33.44
C GLN A 73 -2.72 8.43 32.59
N LEU A 74 -1.60 7.99 33.15
CA LEU A 74 -0.66 7.09 32.46
C LEU A 74 -1.34 5.81 31.95
N GLY A 75 -2.32 5.29 32.70
CA GLY A 75 -3.12 4.13 32.29
C GLY A 75 -4.00 4.37 31.07
N ASP A 76 -4.56 5.58 30.94
CA ASP A 76 -5.38 5.96 29.78
C ASP A 76 -4.50 6.06 28.52
N ILE A 77 -3.27 6.55 28.66
CA ILE A 77 -2.29 6.60 27.56
C ILE A 77 -1.96 5.17 27.08
N GLY A 78 -1.72 4.24 28.02
CA GLY A 78 -1.45 2.84 27.69
C GLY A 78 -2.63 2.17 26.98
N GLN A 79 -3.86 2.43 27.43
CA GLN A 79 -5.06 1.90 26.79
C GLN A 79 -5.27 2.48 25.38
N ALA A 80 -5.02 3.78 25.20
CA ALA A 80 -5.07 4.42 23.89
C ALA A 80 -4.00 3.83 22.94
N ALA A 81 -2.77 3.62 23.42
CA ALA A 81 -1.70 3.01 22.64
C ALA A 81 -2.03 1.57 22.22
N ALA A 82 -2.56 0.75 23.13
CA ALA A 82 -2.97 -0.62 22.81
C ALA A 82 -4.09 -0.67 21.75
N ARG A 83 -5.02 0.29 21.79
CA ARG A 83 -6.07 0.40 20.75
C ARG A 83 -5.52 0.81 19.39
N LEU A 84 -4.55 1.73 19.35
CA LEU A 84 -3.88 2.12 18.11
C LEU A 84 -3.11 0.96 17.48
N ASP A 85 -2.49 0.11 18.30
CA ASP A 85 -1.84 -1.11 17.82
C ASP A 85 -2.87 -2.12 17.29
N GLY A 86 -3.99 -2.30 18.00
CA GLY A 86 -5.13 -3.10 17.52
C GLY A 86 -5.74 -2.60 16.19
N ALA A 87 -5.79 -1.28 15.99
CA ALA A 87 -6.26 -0.68 14.74
C ALA A 87 -5.37 -1.05 13.55
N ARG A 88 -4.05 -1.20 13.76
CA ARG A 88 -3.13 -1.71 12.73
C ARG A 88 -3.37 -3.19 12.44
N ALA A 89 -3.57 -4.00 13.48
CA ALA A 89 -3.87 -5.43 13.31
C ALA A 89 -5.19 -5.67 12.55
N ALA A 90 -6.20 -4.83 12.79
CA ALA A 90 -7.49 -4.85 12.10
C ALA A 90 -7.39 -4.52 10.58
N ALA A 91 -6.25 -3.99 10.12
CA ALA A 91 -6.01 -3.61 8.73
C ALA A 91 -5.17 -4.64 7.95
N SER A 92 -5.16 -5.91 8.37
CA SER A 92 -4.31 -6.99 7.83
C SER A 92 -4.47 -7.25 6.32
N GLY A 93 -5.62 -6.91 5.74
CA GLY A 93 -5.89 -7.02 4.29
C GLY A 93 -5.55 -5.77 3.47
N VAL A 94 -5.02 -4.72 4.10
CA VAL A 94 -4.72 -3.43 3.46
C VAL A 94 -3.22 -3.33 3.18
N PRO A 95 -2.80 -2.77 2.02
CA PRO A 95 -1.38 -2.51 1.76
C PRO A 95 -0.74 -1.73 2.91
N ARG A 96 0.49 -2.08 3.31
CA ARG A 96 1.18 -1.52 4.50
C ARG A 96 1.15 0.02 4.57
N ARG A 97 1.24 0.70 3.42
CA ARG A 97 1.15 2.18 3.33
C ARG A 97 -0.25 2.73 3.64
N ALA A 98 -1.30 1.97 3.35
CA ALA A 98 -2.70 2.33 3.61
C ALA A 98 -3.20 1.83 4.98
N ALA A 99 -2.55 0.83 5.58
CA ALA A 99 -2.86 0.30 6.91
C ALA A 99 -2.43 1.22 8.07
N ALA A 100 -1.54 2.17 7.83
CA ALA A 100 -1.01 3.05 8.88
C ALA A 100 -2.08 4.03 9.41
N VAL A 101 -2.19 4.10 10.74
CA VAL A 101 -2.90 5.18 11.44
C VAL A 101 -2.00 6.42 11.48
N ARG A 102 -2.58 7.59 11.26
CA ARG A 102 -1.92 8.89 11.26
C ARG A 102 -2.57 9.78 12.30
N ILE A 103 -1.75 10.44 13.11
CA ILE A 103 -2.18 11.49 14.01
C ILE A 103 -2.02 12.80 13.25
N ARG A 104 -3.11 13.58 13.15
CA ARG A 104 -3.12 14.89 12.53
C ARG A 104 -3.34 15.93 13.60
N VAL A 105 -2.62 17.03 13.46
CA VAL A 105 -2.75 18.21 14.30
C VAL A 105 -2.92 19.39 13.35
N TRP A 106 -3.94 20.21 13.54
CA TRP A 106 -4.18 21.38 12.71
C TRP A 106 -4.69 22.56 13.54
N ALA A 107 -4.39 23.76 13.07
CA ALA A 107 -4.92 24.99 13.66
C ALA A 107 -6.36 25.21 13.18
N GLY A 108 -7.26 25.43 14.13
CA GLY A 108 -8.64 25.81 13.87
C GLY A 108 -8.82 27.31 13.71
N PRO A 109 -9.99 27.74 13.21
CA PRO A 109 -10.31 29.16 13.03
C PRO A 109 -10.30 29.96 14.34
N GLU A 110 -10.52 29.30 15.47
CA GLU A 110 -10.59 29.92 16.80
C GLU A 110 -9.24 29.98 17.53
N ARG A 111 -8.11 29.87 16.80
CA ARG A 111 -6.76 29.71 17.39
C ARG A 111 -6.61 28.50 18.31
N GLN A 112 -7.54 27.55 18.22
CA GLN A 112 -7.51 26.30 18.95
C GLN A 112 -6.77 25.24 18.12
N LEU A 113 -6.02 24.39 18.80
CA LEU A 113 -5.32 23.28 18.20
C LEU A 113 -6.26 22.07 18.18
N HIS A 114 -6.57 21.57 16.99
CA HIS A 114 -7.40 20.40 16.81
C HIS A 114 -6.52 19.17 16.60
N TYR A 115 -6.94 18.06 17.21
CA TYR A 115 -6.29 16.78 17.08
C TYR A 115 -7.23 15.81 16.37
N GLY A 116 -6.66 14.91 15.57
CA GLY A 116 -7.46 13.90 14.90
C GLY A 116 -6.67 12.68 14.51
N TRP A 117 -7.41 11.61 14.27
CA TRP A 117 -6.89 10.33 13.81
C TRP A 117 -7.42 10.02 12.42
N GLU A 118 -6.51 9.60 11.56
CA GLU A 118 -6.82 9.13 10.22
C GLU A 118 -6.33 7.69 10.10
N GLY A 119 -7.20 6.77 9.69
CA GLY A 119 -6.84 5.36 9.55
C GLY A 119 -7.64 4.63 8.49
N PRO A 120 -7.32 3.34 8.24
CA PRO A 120 -8.05 2.53 7.28
C PRO A 120 -9.51 2.35 7.71
N GLN A 121 -10.43 2.28 6.74
CA GLN A 121 -11.86 2.14 7.02
C GLN A 121 -12.19 0.90 7.86
N GLN A 122 -11.42 -0.17 7.69
CA GLN A 122 -11.56 -1.42 8.45
C GLN A 122 -11.31 -1.22 9.96
N ALA A 123 -10.49 -0.24 10.34
CA ALA A 123 -10.22 0.13 11.72
C ALA A 123 -11.13 1.27 12.22
N ALA A 124 -12.08 1.75 11.41
CA ALA A 124 -12.88 2.93 11.75
C ALA A 124 -13.67 2.74 13.04
N SER A 125 -14.21 1.53 13.28
CA SER A 125 -14.94 1.22 14.53
C SER A 125 -14.07 1.34 15.76
N LEU A 126 -12.80 0.93 15.68
CA LEU A 126 -11.82 1.05 16.77
C LEU A 126 -11.41 2.51 16.98
N LEU A 127 -11.22 3.27 15.89
CA LEU A 127 -10.84 4.68 15.95
C LEU A 127 -11.98 5.59 16.41
N ARG A 128 -13.24 5.18 16.23
CA ARG A 128 -14.43 5.90 16.70
C ARG A 128 -14.63 5.77 18.21
N MET A 129 -14.02 4.77 18.85
CA MET A 129 -14.16 4.58 20.29
C MET A 129 -13.39 5.66 21.06
N PRO A 130 -14.01 6.32 22.06
CA PRO A 130 -13.33 7.30 22.89
C PRO A 130 -12.17 6.63 23.61
N SER A 131 -10.96 7.10 23.33
CA SER A 131 -9.73 6.50 23.83
C SER A 131 -9.28 7.06 25.18
N TYR A 132 -9.81 8.23 25.53
CA TYR A 132 -9.69 8.83 26.85
C TYR A 132 -11.09 9.12 27.37
N ARG A 133 -11.29 9.06 28.69
CA ARG A 133 -12.60 9.31 29.31
C ARG A 133 -13.13 10.73 29.09
N GLN A 134 -12.23 11.70 28.92
CA GLN A 134 -12.53 13.12 28.78
C GLN A 134 -12.34 13.62 27.33
N VAL A 135 -12.32 12.71 26.34
CA VAL A 135 -12.18 13.07 24.93
C VAL A 135 -13.34 12.50 24.14
N ASP A 136 -14.08 13.38 23.48
CA ASP A 136 -15.11 12.99 22.53
C ASP A 136 -14.49 12.77 21.15
N VAL A 137 -15.02 11.77 20.44
CA VAL A 137 -14.60 11.44 19.08
C VAL A 137 -15.72 11.82 18.12
N ARG A 138 -15.44 12.78 17.24
CA ARG A 138 -16.38 13.24 16.21
C ARG A 138 -15.90 12.80 14.82
N PRO A 139 -16.79 12.45 13.89
CA PRO A 139 -16.40 12.31 12.49
C PRO A 139 -15.80 13.64 12.02
N ALA A 140 -14.62 13.61 11.40
CA ALA A 140 -14.05 14.82 10.83
C ALA A 140 -14.87 15.16 9.57
N ASP A 141 -15.56 16.31 9.57
CA ASP A 141 -16.33 16.75 8.41
C ASP A 141 -15.39 16.97 7.21
N THR A 142 -15.65 16.24 6.13
CA THR A 142 -14.91 16.33 4.85
C THR A 142 -14.88 17.74 4.26
N ALA A 143 -15.79 18.63 4.67
CA ALA A 143 -15.87 20.01 4.21
C ALA A 143 -14.72 20.90 4.72
N ARG A 144 -14.14 20.63 5.91
CA ARG A 144 -13.04 21.45 6.48
C ARG A 144 -11.66 21.18 5.86
N GLU A 145 -11.51 20.07 5.12
CA GLU A 145 -10.21 19.67 4.55
C GLU A 145 -9.88 20.31 3.20
N THR A 146 -10.86 20.87 2.49
CA THR A 146 -10.59 21.64 1.26
C THR A 146 -9.73 22.88 1.56
N SER A 147 -9.80 23.40 2.79
CA SER A 147 -9.16 24.65 3.20
C SER A 147 -7.65 24.56 3.46
N ALA A 148 -7.04 23.37 3.43
CA ALA A 148 -5.62 23.21 3.79
C ALA A 148 -4.82 22.31 2.84
N ARG A 149 -5.22 22.19 1.56
CA ARG A 149 -4.24 21.81 0.54
C ARG A 149 -3.34 23.01 0.30
N VAL A 150 -2.26 23.11 1.07
CA VAL A 150 -1.13 23.97 0.71
C VAL A 150 -0.55 23.43 -0.59
N ARG A 151 -1.08 23.93 -1.70
CA ARG A 151 -0.43 23.83 -3.00
C ARG A 151 0.64 24.92 -2.98
N PHE A 152 1.90 24.51 -2.91
CA PHE A 152 3.01 25.43 -3.17
C PHE A 152 2.87 25.89 -4.62
N GLU A 153 2.42 27.12 -4.80
CA GLU A 153 2.30 27.74 -6.11
C GLU A 153 3.71 27.88 -6.70
N GLY A 154 3.91 27.38 -7.92
CA GLY A 154 5.20 27.49 -8.62
C GLY A 154 6.25 26.40 -8.33
N VAL A 155 5.96 25.37 -7.53
CA VAL A 155 6.91 24.27 -7.28
C VAL A 155 6.46 23.02 -8.05
N SER A 156 7.18 22.68 -9.12
CA SER A 156 7.02 21.40 -9.81
C SER A 156 7.35 20.26 -8.86
N PRO A 157 6.56 19.17 -8.80
CA PRO A 157 6.93 18.00 -8.02
C PRO A 157 8.29 17.51 -8.51
N GLN A 158 9.31 17.51 -7.64
CA GLN A 158 10.57 16.85 -7.98
C GLN A 158 10.23 15.36 -8.18
N ALA A 159 10.31 14.92 -9.44
CA ALA A 159 10.32 13.51 -9.74
C ALA A 159 11.55 12.93 -9.03
N GLY A 160 11.32 12.15 -7.98
CA GLY A 160 12.37 11.50 -7.21
C GLY A 160 13.18 10.61 -8.14
N GLY A 161 14.36 11.10 -8.53
CA GLY A 161 15.38 10.30 -9.18
C GLY A 161 15.90 9.28 -8.17
N TRP A 162 15.75 8.01 -8.52
CA TRP A 162 16.57 6.91 -8.02
C TRP A 162 17.52 6.53 -9.14
#